data_AF-X1I3R5-F1
#
_entry.id   AF-X1I3R5-F1
#
_cell.length_a   1.000
_cell.length_b   1.000
_cell.length_c   1.000
_cell.angle_alpha   90.00
_cell.angle_beta   90.00
_cell.angle_gamma   90.00
#
_symmetry.space_group_name_H-M   'P 1'
#
loop_
_entity.id
_entity.type
_entity.pdbx_description
1 polymer ?
#
loop_
_entity_poly.entity_id
_entity_poly.type
_entity_poly.pdbx_seq_one_letter_code
_entity_poly.pdbx_strand_id
1 'polypeptide(L)'
;SLMRAITPERNQQELQEVGTTDFGFSFGTAGRFRVAVFKQRGNVTVCLRLIPYRILTFEEIGLPPIVKQLCLQPRGLILVTGPTGCGKTTTLATMID
;
A
#
# COMPACT_ATOMS: atom_id res chain seq x y z
N SER A 1 -12.25 21.18 3.81
CA SER A 1 -10.91 20.91 3.27
C SER A 1 -10.82 19.45 2.83
N LEU A 2 -10.04 19.13 1.80
CA LEU A 2 -9.91 17.76 1.26
C LEU A 2 -9.66 16.71 2.34
N MET A 3 -8.80 17.03 3.33
CA MET A 3 -8.51 16.15 4.48
C MET A 3 -9.78 15.67 5.18
N ARG A 4 -10.73 16.57 5.50
CA ARG A 4 -11.97 16.16 6.21
C ARG A 4 -12.92 15.34 5.34
N ALA A 5 -12.85 15.48 4.01
CA ALA A 5 -13.73 14.77 3.09
C ALA A 5 -13.30 13.31 2.86
N ILE A 6 -11.99 13.02 2.94
CA ILE A 6 -11.45 11.68 2.66
C ILE A 6 -11.00 10.92 3.90
N THR A 7 -10.83 11.60 5.04
CA THR A 7 -10.36 10.99 6.30
C THR A 7 -11.56 10.54 7.14
N PRO A 8 -11.67 9.26 7.50
CA PRO A 8 -12.72 8.78 8.40
C PRO A 8 -12.69 9.49 9.76
N GLU A 9 -13.83 9.63 10.43
CA GLU A 9 -13.91 10.38 11.71
C GLU A 9 -12.92 9.88 12.76
N ARG A 10 -12.76 8.56 12.88
CA ARG A 10 -11.76 7.95 13.76
C ARG A 10 -10.34 8.45 13.47
N ASN A 11 -9.95 8.51 12.21
CA ASN A 11 -8.63 8.98 11.78
C ASN A 11 -8.48 10.50 11.95
N GLN A 12 -9.58 11.27 11.89
CA GLN A 12 -9.56 12.69 12.22
C GLN A 12 -9.31 12.94 13.71
N GLN A 13 -9.85 12.08 14.58
CA GLN A 13 -9.56 12.12 16.02
C GLN A 13 -8.09 11.74 16.28
N GLU A 14 -7.62 10.63 15.69
CA GLU A 14 -6.22 10.21 15.80
C GLU A 14 -5.23 11.28 15.33
N LEU A 15 -5.53 11.98 14.22
CA LEU A 15 -4.73 13.10 13.75
C LEU A 15 -4.67 14.27 14.75
N GLN A 16 -5.75 14.50 15.52
CA GLN A 16 -5.77 15.54 16.55
C GLN A 16 -4.93 15.16 17.76
N GLU A 17 -5.01 13.90 18.20
CA GLU A 17 -4.33 13.37 19.39
C GLU A 17 -2.84 13.08 19.13
N VAL A 18 -2.53 12.38 18.04
CA VAL A 18 -1.19 11.84 17.72
C VAL A 18 -0.44 12.73 16.72
N GLY A 19 -1.17 13.52 15.91
CA GLY A 19 -0.57 14.39 14.90
C GLY A 19 -0.30 13.72 13.54
N THR A 20 -0.58 12.42 13.41
CA THR A 20 -0.49 11.65 12.17
C THR A 20 -1.52 10.51 12.14
N THR A 21 -1.89 10.04 10.96
CA THR A 21 -2.74 8.85 10.76
C THR A 21 -2.55 8.25 9.36
N ASP A 22 -2.72 6.93 9.24
CA ASP A 22 -2.60 6.17 7.99
C ASP A 22 -3.88 5.36 7.75
N PHE A 23 -4.42 5.40 6.53
CA PHE A 23 -5.61 4.62 6.16
C PHE A 23 -5.68 4.32 4.66
N GLY A 24 -6.55 3.36 4.29
CA GLY A 24 -6.90 3.10 2.89
C GLY A 24 -8.12 3.92 2.47
N PHE A 25 -8.07 4.52 1.27
CA PHE A 25 -9.18 5.26 0.68
C PHE A 25 -9.47 4.75 -0.73
N SER A 26 -10.73 4.45 -1.03
CA SER A 26 -11.17 4.02 -2.35
C SER A 26 -12.04 5.10 -2.97
N PHE A 27 -11.65 5.62 -4.14
CA PHE A 27 -12.41 6.61 -4.88
C PHE A 27 -13.15 5.94 -6.04
N GLY A 28 -14.31 5.34 -5.73
CA GLY A 28 -15.09 4.58 -6.70
C GLY A 28 -14.26 3.51 -7.42
N THR A 29 -14.29 3.53 -8.75
CA THR A 29 -13.46 2.69 -9.62
C THR A 29 -12.21 3.41 -10.14
N ALA A 30 -12.04 4.69 -9.82
CA ALA A 30 -10.95 5.50 -10.37
C ALA A 30 -9.60 5.23 -9.68
N GLY A 31 -9.60 4.81 -8.41
CA GLY A 31 -8.35 4.50 -7.71
C GLY A 31 -8.54 4.08 -6.26
N ARG A 32 -7.59 3.27 -5.79
CA ARG A 32 -7.37 3.02 -4.36
C ARG A 32 -6.11 3.75 -3.93
N PHE A 33 -6.09 4.27 -2.72
CA PHE A 33 -4.99 5.04 -2.19
C PHE A 33 -4.63 4.55 -0.80
N ARG A 34 -3.33 4.48 -0.51
CA ARG A 34 -2.84 4.54 0.86
C ARG A 34 -2.63 6.00 1.19
N VAL A 35 -3.40 6.49 2.15
CA VAL A 35 -3.41 7.88 2.59
C VAL A 35 -2.63 7.98 3.89
N ALA A 36 -1.70 8.94 3.95
CA ALA A 36 -1.08 9.37 5.20
C ALA A 36 -1.40 10.85 5.41
N VAL A 37 -1.92 11.20 6.57
CA VAL A 37 -2.22 12.59 6.95
C VAL A 37 -1.39 12.93 8.17
N PHE A 38 -0.66 14.04 8.13
CA PHE A 38 0.23 14.45 9.22
C PHE A 38 0.38 15.97 9.30
N LYS A 39 0.82 16.48 10.45
CA LYS A 39 1.14 17.91 10.63
C LYS A 39 2.61 18.16 10.29
N GLN A 40 2.87 19.10 9.38
CA GLN A 40 4.21 19.54 9.00
C GLN A 40 4.29 21.06 9.08
N ARG A 41 5.19 21.60 9.91
CA ARG A 41 5.37 23.05 10.12
C ARG A 41 4.05 23.78 10.42
N GLY A 42 3.22 23.20 11.28
CA GLY A 42 1.91 23.75 11.66
C GLY A 42 0.78 23.54 10.63
N ASN A 43 1.08 22.99 9.44
CA ASN A 43 0.09 22.74 8.41
C ASN A 43 -0.29 21.27 8.32
N VAL A 44 -1.56 20.99 8.01
CA VAL A 44 -2.00 19.62 7.70
C VAL A 44 -1.56 19.26 6.28
N THR A 45 -0.83 18.16 6.16
CA THR A 45 -0.33 17.62 4.90
C THR A 45 -0.97 16.26 4.65
N VAL A 46 -1.30 15.99 3.39
CA VAL A 46 -1.88 14.71 2.95
C VAL A 46 -0.97 14.12 1.86
N CYS A 47 -0.56 12.88 2.04
CA CYS A 47 0.16 12.10 1.04
C CYS A 47 -0.76 10.99 0.52
N LEU A 48 -0.96 10.95 -0.80
CA LEU A 48 -1.79 9.95 -1.49
C LEU A 48 -0.89 9.06 -2.34
N ARG A 49 -0.77 7.78 -1.99
CA ARG A 49 -0.06 6.80 -2.80
C ARG A 49 -1.05 5.88 -3.50
N LEU A 50 -1.07 5.90 -4.82
CA LEU A 50 -1.92 5.04 -5.62
C LEU A 50 -1.61 3.55 -5.36
N ILE A 51 -2.65 2.77 -5.13
CA ILE A 51 -2.63 1.31 -5.07
C ILE A 51 -3.26 0.83 -6.38
N PRO A 52 -2.50 0.16 -7.27
CA PRO A 52 -3.04 -0.34 -8.53
C PRO A 52 -4.10 -1.43 -8.27
N TYR A 53 -5.16 -1.44 -9.07
CA TYR A 53 -6.17 -2.50 -9.05
C TYR A 53 -5.67 -3.80 -9.69
N ARG A 54 -4.86 -3.65 -10.73
CA ARG A 54 -4.28 -4.77 -11.47
C ARG A 54 -3.05 -5.26 -10.72
N ILE A 55 -3.12 -6.49 -10.24
CA ILE A 55 -1.94 -7.26 -9.84
C ILE A 55 -1.26 -7.72 -11.14
N LEU A 56 0.06 -7.57 -11.20
CA LEU A 56 0.85 -7.98 -12.37
C LEU A 56 1.12 -9.49 -12.29
N THR A 57 1.22 -10.16 -13.42
CA THR A 57 1.56 -11.60 -13.42
C THR A 57 3.06 -11.81 -13.24
N PHE A 58 3.48 -13.05 -12.91
CA PHE A 58 4.89 -13.42 -12.79
C PHE A 58 5.72 -13.04 -14.04
N GLU A 59 5.14 -13.23 -15.22
CA GLU A 59 5.76 -12.92 -16.51
C GLU A 59 5.95 -11.40 -16.68
N GLU A 60 4.97 -10.59 -16.28
CA GLU A 60 5.00 -9.14 -16.43
C GLU A 60 6.04 -8.46 -15.53
N ILE A 61 6.30 -9.04 -14.35
CA ILE A 61 7.34 -8.56 -13.43
C ILE A 61 8.68 -9.27 -13.63
N GLY A 62 8.79 -10.15 -14.63
CA GLY A 62 10.03 -10.83 -15.00
C GLY A 62 10.57 -11.78 -13.92
N LEU A 63 9.69 -12.34 -13.09
CA LEU A 63 10.13 -13.30 -12.07
C LEU A 63 10.47 -14.65 -12.71
N PRO A 64 11.60 -15.28 -12.33
CA PRO A 64 11.93 -16.61 -12.79
C PRO A 64 10.85 -17.66 -12.44
N PRO A 65 10.62 -18.69 -13.28
CA PRO A 65 9.62 -19.73 -13.02
C PRO A 65 9.78 -20.45 -11.68
N ILE A 66 11.00 -20.53 -11.15
CA ILE A 66 11.28 -21.12 -9.83
C ILE A 66 10.54 -20.39 -8.70
N VAL A 67 10.29 -19.08 -8.81
CA VAL A 67 9.57 -18.32 -7.78
C VAL A 67 8.11 -18.75 -7.69
N LYS A 68 7.48 -19.09 -8.82
CA LYS A 68 6.12 -19.66 -8.84
C LYS A 68 6.07 -21.00 -8.14
N GLN A 69 7.10 -21.83 -8.28
CA GLN A 69 7.18 -23.12 -7.58
C GLN A 69 7.35 -22.96 -6.06
N LEU A 70 8.03 -21.89 -5.59
CA LEU A 70 8.13 -21.58 -4.17
C LEU A 70 6.75 -21.31 -3.53
N CYS A 71 5.82 -20.73 -4.29
CA CYS A 71 4.47 -20.44 -3.82
C CYS A 71 3.63 -21.71 -3.59
N LEU A 72 4.02 -22.84 -4.20
CA LEU A 72 3.34 -24.13 -4.05
C LEU A 72 3.84 -24.95 -2.85
N GLN A 73 4.86 -24.46 -2.14
CA GLN A 73 5.37 -25.16 -0.96
C GLN A 73 4.30 -25.15 0.14
N PRO A 74 3.92 -26.31 0.70
CA PRO A 74 2.81 -26.39 1.65
C PRO A 74 3.11 -25.67 2.97
N ARG A 75 4.40 -25.51 3.32
CA ARG A 75 4.88 -24.83 4.53
C ARG A 75 6.28 -24.29 4.28
N GLY A 76 6.64 -23.21 4.98
CA GLY A 76 7.95 -22.59 4.91
C GLY A 76 7.86 -21.09 5.21
N LEU A 77 9.02 -20.44 5.27
CA LEU A 77 9.11 -18.98 5.37
C LEU A 77 9.78 -18.45 4.10
N ILE A 78 9.08 -17.58 3.36
CA ILE A 78 9.62 -16.89 2.19
C ILE A 78 9.86 -15.43 2.54
N LEU A 79 11.09 -14.95 2.32
CA LEU A 79 11.50 -13.57 2.59
C LEU A 79 11.77 -12.85 1.27
N VAL A 80 10.96 -11.83 0.95
CA VAL A 80 11.17 -10.95 -0.19
C VAL A 80 11.82 -9.66 0.29
N THR A 81 13.10 -9.45 -0.06
CA THR A 81 13.95 -8.38 0.48
C THR A 81 14.36 -7.37 -0.59
N GLY A 82 14.90 -6.22 -0.17
CA GLY A 82 15.38 -5.15 -1.05
C GLY A 82 15.02 -3.73 -0.56
N PRO A 83 15.60 -2.68 -1.15
CA PRO A 83 15.40 -1.28 -0.73
C PRO A 83 13.98 -0.76 -1.04
N THR A 84 13.60 0.40 -0.49
CA THR A 84 12.30 1.02 -0.75
C THR A 84 12.13 1.31 -2.25
N GLY A 85 10.97 0.94 -2.82
CA GLY A 85 10.66 1.15 -4.23
C GLY A 85 11.11 0.05 -5.20
N CYS A 86 11.80 -1.01 -4.75
CA CYS A 86 12.29 -2.08 -5.64
C CYS A 86 11.26 -3.15 -6.03
N GLY A 87 9.97 -2.93 -5.79
CA GLY A 87 8.92 -3.87 -6.21
C GLY A 87 8.55 -4.99 -5.24
N LYS A 88 9.08 -5.02 -4.00
CA LYS A 88 8.73 -6.07 -2.99
C LYS A 88 7.24 -6.31 -2.82
N THR A 89 6.46 -5.24 -2.67
CA THR A 89 5.00 -5.32 -2.52
C THR A 89 4.34 -5.88 -3.77
N THR A 90 4.84 -5.51 -4.96
CA THR A 90 4.36 -6.04 -6.24
C THR A 90 4.67 -7.53 -6.36
N THR A 91 5.89 -7.96 -6.03
CA THR A 91 6.30 -9.38 -6.00
C THR A 91 5.43 -10.18 -5.04
N LEU A 92 5.27 -9.73 -3.79
CA LEU A 92 4.43 -10.43 -2.81
C LEU A 92 2.96 -10.47 -3.24
N ALA A 93 2.41 -9.40 -3.81
CA ALA A 93 1.04 -9.40 -4.32
C ALA A 93 0.86 -10.42 -5.46
N THR A 94 1.84 -10.52 -6.36
CA THR A 94 1.84 -11.48 -7.48
C THR A 94 1.94 -12.93 -6.98
N MET A 95 2.59 -13.17 -5.84
CA MET A 95 2.76 -14.50 -5.26
C MET A 95 1.53 -14.99 -4.49
N ILE A 96 0.66 -14.08 -4.04
CA ILE A 96 -0.54 -14.38 -3.23
C ILE A 96 -1.78 -14.52 -4.12
N ASP A 97 -1.79 -13.89 -5.29
CA ASP A 97 -2.84 -14.05 -6.31
C ASP A 97 -2.82 -15.46 -6.93
#